data_AF-A0A511TEE6-F1
#
_entry.id   AF-A0A511TEE6-F1
#
_cell.length_a   1.000
_cell.length_b   1.000
_cell.length_c   1.000
_cell.angle_alpha   90.00
_cell.angle_beta   90.00
_cell.angle_gamma   90.00
#
_symmetry.space_group_name_H-M   'P 1'
#
loop_
_entity.id
_entity.type
_entity.pdbx_description
1 polymer ?
#
loop_
_entity_poly.entity_id
_entity_poly.type
_entity_poly.pdbx_seq_one_letter_code
_entity_poly.pdbx_strand_id
1 'polypeptide(L)'
;MRPQVLRVSLRPFAALLSSLLLLLSACRREPQPSSPEYQQATRQFRELYAQKLDEAYLDPKMGPIEAQLQRVPQDSLDAPSAQELLQRIQRERTRMQAEVAARQKAVASAREIPPGAPSTTLAPPPPPPPAEPVDAGPPDAGPINGPQVGSPASELVAGFRGCFKRGTPIDVEGRGIRDAWEMNDSTACRLEYPGHVGTVLLTEQGRVLMLLPKSSVTTVTRTLDAGTTPPAATDAGR
;
A
#
# COMPACT_ATOMS: atom_id res chain seq x y z
N MET A 1 28.47 -78.26 -55.01
CA MET A 1 28.96 -76.87 -54.98
C MET A 1 27.77 -75.91 -55.01
N ARG A 2 27.53 -75.16 -53.93
CA ARG A 2 26.65 -73.97 -53.88
C ARG A 2 27.29 -72.97 -52.92
N PRO A 3 27.47 -71.70 -53.29
CA PRO A 3 28.11 -70.71 -52.43
C PRO A 3 27.07 -70.13 -51.45
N GLN A 4 27.46 -69.98 -50.18
CA GLN A 4 26.72 -69.17 -49.22
C GLN A 4 27.14 -67.71 -49.40
N VAL A 5 26.17 -66.83 -49.67
CA VAL A 5 26.37 -65.38 -49.68
C VAL A 5 25.86 -64.83 -48.35
N LEU A 6 26.79 -64.48 -47.46
CA LEU A 6 26.53 -63.64 -46.30
C LEU A 6 26.46 -62.18 -46.78
N ARG A 7 25.28 -61.54 -46.68
CA ARG A 7 25.20 -60.07 -46.63
C ARG A 7 24.44 -59.63 -45.39
N VAL A 8 25.27 -59.51 -44.35
CA VAL A 8 25.20 -58.62 -43.18
C VAL A 8 24.07 -57.59 -43.24
N SER A 9 23.17 -57.71 -42.27
CA SER A 9 22.11 -56.76 -41.97
C SER A 9 22.68 -55.38 -41.61
N LEU A 10 22.55 -54.42 -42.53
CA LEU A 10 22.94 -53.01 -42.38
C LEU A 10 22.00 -52.17 -41.48
N ARG A 11 21.18 -52.82 -40.65
CA ARG A 11 20.13 -52.15 -39.84
C ARG A 11 20.59 -51.57 -38.48
N PRO A 12 21.61 -52.07 -37.76
CA PRO A 12 21.91 -51.52 -36.43
C PRO A 12 22.74 -50.22 -36.48
N PHE A 13 23.45 -49.96 -37.58
CA PHE A 13 24.30 -48.76 -37.71
C PHE A 13 23.51 -47.48 -38.03
N ALA A 14 22.36 -47.59 -38.70
CA ALA A 14 21.52 -46.43 -39.00
C ALA A 14 20.88 -45.84 -37.72
N ALA A 15 20.49 -46.70 -36.77
CA ALA A 15 19.90 -46.26 -35.50
C ALA A 15 20.90 -45.51 -34.61
N LEU A 16 22.15 -45.97 -34.56
CA LEU A 16 23.23 -45.33 -33.79
C LEU A 16 23.61 -43.94 -34.37
N LEU A 17 23.60 -43.79 -35.69
CA LEU A 17 23.88 -42.51 -36.35
C LEU A 17 22.77 -41.48 -36.11
N SER A 18 21.49 -41.90 -36.12
CA SER A 18 20.36 -41.02 -35.82
C SER A 18 20.35 -40.55 -34.35
N SER A 19 20.69 -41.40 -33.39
CA SER A 19 20.81 -40.98 -31.98
C SER A 19 21.97 -40.00 -31.75
N LEU A 20 23.07 -40.12 -32.49
CA LEU A 20 24.21 -39.21 -32.38
C LEU A 20 23.91 -37.83 -32.99
N LEU A 21 23.13 -37.78 -34.08
CA LEU A 21 22.68 -36.53 -34.71
C LEU A 21 21.67 -35.74 -33.86
N LEU A 22 20.81 -36.42 -33.09
CA LEU A 22 19.88 -35.79 -32.13
C LEU A 22 20.60 -35.17 -30.92
N LEU A 23 21.68 -35.81 -30.44
CA LEU A 23 22.50 -35.26 -29.35
C LEU A 23 23.33 -34.03 -29.80
N LEU A 24 23.76 -33.98 -31.06
CA LEU A 24 24.53 -32.86 -31.62
C LEU A 24 23.68 -31.62 -31.95
N SER A 25 22.36 -31.77 -32.11
CA SER A 25 21.44 -30.66 -32.40
C SER A 25 20.84 -30.01 -31.14
N ALA A 26 21.02 -30.61 -29.96
CA ALA A 26 20.62 -30.04 -28.67
C ALA A 26 21.66 -29.10 -28.03
N CYS A 27 22.88 -28.99 -28.61
CA CYS A 27 23.99 -28.22 -28.02
C CYS A 27 24.31 -26.89 -28.73
N ARG A 28 23.41 -26.35 -29.56
CA ARG A 28 23.61 -25.08 -30.30
C ARG A 28 22.67 -23.95 -29.88
N ARG A 29 22.21 -23.94 -28.63
CA ARG A 29 21.57 -22.74 -28.06
C ARG A 29 22.58 -22.08 -27.15
N GLU A 30 23.30 -21.08 -27.70
CA GLU A 30 24.08 -20.17 -26.87
C GLU A 30 23.17 -19.63 -25.75
N PRO A 31 23.64 -19.58 -24.50
CA PRO A 31 22.89 -18.99 -23.42
C PRO A 31 22.54 -17.56 -23.83
N GLN A 32 21.25 -17.27 -23.95
CA GLN A 32 20.80 -15.92 -24.32
C GLN A 32 21.29 -14.93 -23.26
N PRO A 33 21.93 -13.83 -23.66
CA PRO A 33 22.44 -12.86 -22.70
C PRO A 33 21.28 -12.20 -21.95
N SER A 34 21.46 -11.99 -20.65
CA SER A 34 20.55 -11.15 -19.84
C SER A 34 20.57 -9.71 -20.36
N SER A 35 19.44 -9.02 -20.38
CA SER A 35 19.37 -7.66 -20.93
C SER A 35 19.84 -6.62 -19.90
N PRO A 36 20.81 -5.75 -20.27
CA PRO A 36 21.26 -4.68 -19.38
C PRO A 36 20.14 -3.68 -19.06
N GLU A 37 19.20 -3.48 -19.99
CA GLU A 37 18.03 -2.61 -19.83
C GLU A 37 17.13 -3.09 -18.70
N TYR A 38 16.86 -4.41 -18.62
CA TYR A 38 16.02 -4.98 -17.57
C TYR A 38 16.67 -4.81 -16.19
N GLN A 39 17.98 -5.07 -16.09
CA GLN A 39 18.70 -4.94 -14.83
C GLN A 39 18.74 -3.48 -14.35
N GLN A 40 18.94 -2.53 -15.27
CA GLN A 40 18.90 -1.11 -14.94
C GLN A 40 17.50 -0.67 -14.51
N ALA A 41 16.46 -1.02 -15.27
CA ALA A 41 15.08 -0.68 -14.96
C ALA A 41 14.64 -1.25 -13.61
N THR A 42 14.98 -2.51 -13.33
CA THR A 42 14.64 -3.16 -12.06
C THR A 42 15.33 -2.50 -10.87
N ARG A 43 16.60 -2.08 -11.01
CA ARG A 43 17.30 -1.33 -9.96
C ARG A 43 16.64 0.02 -9.70
N GLN A 44 16.36 0.78 -10.76
CA GLN A 44 15.69 2.08 -10.65
C GLN A 44 14.29 1.95 -10.06
N PHE A 45 13.53 0.93 -10.45
CA PHE A 45 12.22 0.62 -9.89
C PHE A 45 12.30 0.33 -8.39
N ARG A 46 13.22 -0.55 -7.97
CA ARG A 46 13.40 -0.88 -6.55
C ARG A 46 13.81 0.32 -5.71
N GLU A 47 14.71 1.14 -6.22
CA GLU A 47 15.14 2.37 -5.55
C GLU A 47 13.98 3.35 -5.38
N LEU A 48 13.24 3.62 -6.47
CA LEU A 48 12.09 4.51 -6.46
C LEU A 48 11.00 4.00 -5.51
N TYR A 49 10.71 2.69 -5.55
CA TYR A 49 9.71 2.07 -4.71
C TYR A 49 10.13 2.05 -3.23
N ALA A 50 11.41 1.84 -2.92
CA ALA A 50 11.89 1.90 -1.54
C ALA A 50 11.74 3.30 -0.91
N GLN A 51 11.83 4.37 -1.72
CA GLN A 51 11.71 5.75 -1.25
C GLN A 51 10.27 6.22 -1.12
N LYS A 52 9.37 5.77 -2.02
CA LYS A 52 8.03 6.33 -2.17
C LYS A 52 6.89 5.34 -2.02
N LEU A 53 7.20 4.05 -1.88
CA LEU A 53 6.22 2.97 -1.81
C LEU A 53 5.19 3.11 -2.95
N ASP A 54 3.91 3.12 -2.64
CA ASP A 54 2.84 3.16 -3.64
C ASP A 54 2.73 4.51 -4.38
N GLU A 55 3.26 5.61 -3.82
CA GLU A 55 3.32 6.88 -4.53
C GLU A 55 4.28 6.83 -5.72
N ALA A 56 5.22 5.87 -5.74
CA ALA A 56 6.15 5.66 -6.85
C ALA A 56 5.42 5.43 -8.19
N TYR A 57 4.24 4.81 -8.19
CA TYR A 57 3.51 4.49 -9.42
C TYR A 57 2.99 5.73 -10.17
N LEU A 58 2.81 6.84 -9.45
CA LEU A 58 2.41 8.14 -10.00
C LEU A 58 3.61 9.06 -10.25
N ASP A 59 4.82 8.65 -9.88
CA ASP A 59 6.03 9.46 -10.01
C ASP A 59 6.45 9.59 -11.48
N PRO A 60 6.86 10.78 -11.95
CA PRO A 60 7.35 10.98 -13.31
C PRO A 60 8.58 10.12 -13.67
N LYS A 61 9.40 9.73 -12.69
CA LYS A 61 10.54 8.82 -12.87
C LYS A 61 10.12 7.40 -13.25
N MET A 62 8.84 7.03 -13.08
CA MET A 62 8.33 5.73 -13.51
C MET A 62 8.28 5.60 -15.05
N GLY A 63 8.06 6.69 -15.78
CA GLY A 63 7.98 6.67 -17.25
C GLY A 63 9.26 6.19 -17.94
N PRO A 64 10.45 6.72 -17.59
CA PRO A 64 11.73 6.20 -18.08
C PRO A 64 11.96 4.71 -17.77
N ILE A 65 11.53 4.23 -16.60
CA ILE A 65 11.65 2.82 -16.20
C ILE A 65 10.79 1.93 -17.12
N GLU A 66 9.55 2.31 -17.38
CA GLU A 66 8.69 1.59 -18.32
C GLU A 66 9.25 1.59 -19.73
N ALA A 67 9.79 2.72 -20.19
CA ALA A 67 10.43 2.81 -21.50
C ALA A 67 11.66 1.89 -21.61
N GLN A 68 12.43 1.71 -20.53
CA GLN A 68 13.53 0.74 -20.49
C GLN A 68 13.01 -0.70 -20.52
N LEU A 69 11.96 -1.02 -19.76
CA LEU A 69 11.34 -2.35 -19.78
C LEU A 69 10.77 -2.72 -21.16
N GLN A 70 10.24 -1.74 -21.90
CA GLN A 70 9.74 -1.94 -23.26
C GLN A 70 10.86 -2.18 -24.29
N ARG A 71 12.09 -1.73 -24.02
CA ARG A 71 13.25 -1.93 -24.91
C ARG A 71 13.93 -3.29 -24.72
N VAL A 72 13.52 -4.07 -23.72
CA VAL A 72 14.07 -5.41 -23.50
C VAL A 72 13.80 -6.28 -24.74
N PRO A 73 14.83 -6.85 -25.37
CA PRO A 73 14.66 -7.69 -26.55
C PRO A 73 13.74 -8.89 -26.26
N GLN A 74 12.86 -9.23 -27.20
CA GLN A 74 11.89 -10.33 -27.04
C GLN A 74 12.56 -11.70 -26.97
N ASP A 75 13.78 -11.79 -27.49
CA ASP A 75 14.65 -12.94 -27.41
C ASP A 75 15.56 -12.92 -26.16
N SER A 76 15.43 -11.96 -25.25
CA SER A 76 16.14 -12.00 -23.97
C SER A 76 15.53 -13.03 -23.02
N LEU A 77 16.36 -13.63 -22.15
CA LEU A 77 15.88 -14.43 -21.02
C LEU A 77 15.01 -13.62 -20.06
N ASP A 78 15.22 -12.30 -20.00
CA ASP A 78 14.51 -11.39 -19.12
C ASP A 78 13.19 -10.86 -19.71
N ALA A 79 12.89 -11.16 -20.98
CA ALA A 79 11.68 -10.70 -21.66
C ALA A 79 10.37 -10.99 -20.89
N PRO A 80 10.10 -12.22 -20.39
CA PRO A 80 8.87 -12.48 -19.64
C PRO A 80 8.81 -11.67 -18.33
N SER A 81 9.93 -11.56 -17.60
CA SER A 81 9.99 -10.81 -16.35
C SER A 81 9.85 -9.30 -16.56
N ALA A 82 10.38 -8.77 -17.67
CA ALA A 82 10.21 -7.38 -18.05
C ALA A 82 8.74 -7.06 -18.37
N GLN A 83 8.07 -7.94 -19.10
CA GLN A 83 6.64 -7.80 -19.42
C GLN A 83 5.76 -7.88 -18.17
N GLU A 84 6.03 -8.83 -17.27
CA GLU A 84 5.31 -8.95 -16.00
C GLU A 84 5.44 -7.68 -15.17
N LEU A 85 6.66 -7.16 -15.03
CA LEU A 85 6.91 -5.92 -14.29
C LEU A 85 6.19 -4.73 -14.92
N LEU A 86 6.23 -4.61 -16.26
CA LEU A 86 5.52 -3.56 -16.99
C LEU A 86 4.01 -3.63 -16.75
N GLN A 87 3.41 -4.81 -16.86
CA GLN A 87 1.98 -5.00 -16.61
C GLN A 87 1.59 -4.65 -15.17
N ARG A 88 2.43 -5.01 -14.20
CA ARG A 88 2.22 -4.65 -12.80
C ARG A 88 2.26 -3.14 -12.61
N ILE A 89 3.27 -2.45 -13.15
CA ILE A 89 3.39 -0.99 -13.05
C ILE A 89 2.15 -0.30 -13.65
N GLN A 90 1.70 -0.75 -14.83
CA GLN A 90 0.52 -0.18 -15.49
C GLN A 90 -0.75 -0.38 -14.67
N ARG A 91 -0.99 -1.60 -14.17
CA ARG A 91 -2.15 -1.94 -13.33
C ARG A 91 -2.20 -1.09 -12.07
N GLU A 92 -1.08 -1.02 -11.35
CA GLU A 92 -0.98 -0.26 -10.10
C GLU A 92 -1.15 1.24 -10.36
N ARG A 93 -0.55 1.78 -11.42
CA ARG A 93 -0.78 3.18 -11.81
C ARG A 93 -2.25 3.47 -12.06
N THR A 94 -2.94 2.63 -12.83
CA THR A 94 -4.38 2.82 -13.09
C THR A 94 -5.18 2.79 -11.80
N ARG A 95 -4.86 1.87 -10.87
CA ARG A 95 -5.50 1.83 -9.54
C ARG A 95 -5.28 3.14 -8.78
N MET A 96 -4.03 3.59 -8.67
CA MET A 96 -3.67 4.81 -7.94
C MET A 96 -4.31 6.07 -8.56
N GLN A 97 -4.37 6.16 -9.90
CA GLN A 97 -5.05 7.25 -10.59
C GLN A 97 -6.56 7.25 -10.30
N ALA A 98 -7.19 6.08 -10.28
CA ALA A 98 -8.60 5.95 -9.94
C ALA A 98 -8.88 6.39 -8.49
N GLU A 99 -8.01 6.02 -7.55
CA GLU A 99 -8.11 6.46 -6.15
C GLU A 99 -7.98 7.99 -6.01
N VAL A 100 -7.01 8.59 -6.72
CA VAL A 100 -6.85 10.06 -6.75
C VAL A 100 -8.09 10.74 -7.34
N ALA A 101 -8.61 10.24 -8.46
CA ALA A 101 -9.81 10.78 -9.10
C ALA A 101 -11.05 10.63 -8.20
N ALA A 102 -11.22 9.48 -7.54
CA ALA A 102 -12.30 9.24 -6.59
C ALA A 102 -12.23 10.21 -5.39
N ARG A 103 -11.03 10.44 -4.85
CA ARG A 103 -10.81 11.42 -3.78
C ARG A 103 -11.14 12.84 -4.24
N GLN A 104 -10.71 13.23 -5.44
CA GLN A 104 -11.04 14.55 -6.00
C GLN A 104 -12.54 14.73 -6.19
N LYS A 105 -13.24 13.70 -6.70
CA LYS A 105 -14.69 13.71 -6.86
C LYS A 105 -15.40 13.86 -5.51
N ALA A 106 -14.98 13.14 -4.48
CA ALA A 106 -15.54 13.24 -3.13
C ALA A 106 -15.37 14.64 -2.54
N VAL A 107 -14.21 15.27 -2.75
CA VAL A 107 -13.96 16.66 -2.30
C VAL A 107 -14.81 17.66 -3.09
N ALA A 108 -14.98 17.47 -4.40
CA ALA A 108 -15.82 18.34 -5.23
C ALA A 108 -17.30 18.25 -4.82
N SER A 109 -17.83 17.05 -4.61
CA SER A 109 -19.21 16.85 -4.16
C SER A 109 -19.48 17.41 -2.76
N ALA A 110 -18.46 17.48 -1.90
CA ALA A 110 -18.58 18.13 -0.58
C ALA A 110 -18.58 19.67 -0.67
N ARG A 111 -18.07 20.25 -1.76
CA ARG A 111 -18.07 21.71 -2.01
C ARG A 111 -19.35 22.21 -2.67
N GLU A 112 -20.06 21.35 -3.40
CA GLU A 112 -21.41 21.65 -3.90
C GLU A 112 -22.41 21.63 -2.74
N ILE A 113 -22.43 22.72 -1.96
CA ILE A 113 -23.53 23.02 -1.06
C ILE A 113 -24.73 23.40 -1.95
N PRO A 114 -25.87 22.68 -1.90
CA PRO A 114 -27.06 23.04 -2.66
C PRO A 114 -27.48 24.49 -2.36
N PRO A 115 -27.85 25.31 -3.36
CA PRO A 115 -28.47 26.61 -3.08
C PRO A 115 -29.79 26.36 -2.33
N GLY A 116 -29.81 26.71 -1.04
CA GLY A 116 -30.94 26.45 -0.14
C GLY A 116 -30.73 25.30 0.85
N ALA A 117 -29.57 24.64 0.89
CA ALA A 117 -29.21 23.85 2.07
C ALA A 117 -29.17 24.81 3.27
N PRO A 118 -29.85 24.50 4.39
CA PRO A 118 -29.74 25.32 5.57
C PRO A 118 -28.27 25.37 5.94
N SER A 119 -27.67 26.55 5.85
CA SER A 119 -26.50 26.84 6.64
C SER A 119 -26.94 26.57 8.07
N THR A 120 -26.58 25.41 8.62
CA THR A 120 -26.27 25.37 10.04
C THR A 120 -25.04 26.25 10.19
N THR A 121 -25.29 27.56 10.17
CA THR A 121 -24.54 28.51 10.96
C THR A 121 -24.64 27.95 12.35
N LEU A 122 -23.69 27.09 12.71
CA LEU A 122 -23.33 26.92 14.10
C LEU A 122 -23.17 28.34 14.60
N ALA A 123 -24.00 28.72 15.58
CA ALA A 123 -23.85 30.00 16.23
C ALA A 123 -22.36 30.19 16.51
N PRO A 124 -21.76 31.37 16.22
CA PRO A 124 -20.40 31.63 16.64
C PRO A 124 -20.31 31.20 18.11
N PRO A 125 -19.29 30.42 18.49
CA PRO A 125 -19.14 29.99 19.88
C PRO A 125 -19.29 31.24 20.75
N PRO A 126 -20.08 31.18 21.84
CA PRO A 126 -20.31 32.34 22.69
C PRO A 126 -18.95 32.97 22.99
N PRO A 127 -18.85 34.32 22.95
CA PRO A 127 -17.60 34.98 23.28
C PRO A 127 -17.11 34.42 24.61
N PRO A 128 -15.82 34.05 24.72
CA PRO A 128 -15.28 33.51 25.95
C PRO A 128 -15.71 34.44 27.09
N PRO A 129 -16.25 33.90 28.21
CA PRO A 129 -16.61 34.73 29.34
C PRO A 129 -15.38 35.58 29.71
N PRO A 130 -15.57 36.87 30.06
CA PRO A 130 -14.48 37.73 30.51
C PRO A 130 -13.68 36.94 31.54
N ALA A 131 -12.38 36.79 31.31
CA ALA A 131 -11.51 36.05 32.19
C ALA A 131 -11.68 36.64 33.60
N GLU A 132 -12.37 35.89 34.47
CA GLU A 132 -12.25 36.12 35.90
C GLU A 132 -10.75 36.01 36.22
N PRO A 133 -10.19 36.91 37.03
CA PRO A 133 -8.81 36.77 37.46
C PRO A 133 -8.70 35.43 38.16
N VAL A 134 -8.15 34.45 37.45
CA VAL A 134 -7.88 33.12 37.97
C VAL A 134 -6.91 33.34 39.11
N ASP A 135 -7.43 33.20 40.33
CA ASP A 135 -6.65 33.09 41.54
C ASP A 135 -5.58 32.03 41.28
N ALA A 136 -4.33 32.48 41.27
CA ALA A 136 -3.16 31.69 40.95
C ALA A 136 -2.91 30.70 42.09
N GLY A 137 -3.72 29.66 42.17
CA GLY A 137 -3.35 28.40 42.79
C GLY A 137 -2.10 27.85 42.08
N PRO A 138 -1.17 27.19 42.78
CA PRO A 138 0.16 26.86 42.25
C PRO A 138 0.07 26.07 40.93
N PRO A 139 0.83 26.44 39.88
CA PRO A 139 0.81 25.75 38.61
C PRO A 139 1.60 24.44 38.71
N ASP A 140 0.96 23.37 39.18
CA ASP A 140 1.47 21.99 39.06
C ASP A 140 0.83 21.30 37.85
N ALA A 141 1.15 21.77 36.66
CA ALA A 141 1.05 20.97 35.44
C ALA A 141 2.17 21.39 34.49
N GLY A 142 3.19 20.54 34.40
CA GLY A 142 4.30 20.74 33.46
C GLY A 142 3.83 20.84 32.00
N PRO A 143 4.74 21.16 31.07
CA PRO A 143 4.41 21.29 29.65
C PRO A 143 3.67 20.05 29.16
N ILE A 144 2.47 20.25 28.57
CA ILE A 144 1.73 19.17 27.93
C ILE A 144 2.52 18.74 26.69
N ASN A 145 3.39 17.75 26.90
CA ASN A 145 4.17 17.16 25.83
C ASN A 145 3.24 16.30 24.96
N GLY A 146 3.25 16.56 23.65
CA GLY A 146 2.56 15.72 22.66
C GLY A 146 1.58 16.47 21.77
N PRO A 147 0.98 15.75 20.81
CA PRO A 147 0.09 16.32 19.80
C PRO A 147 -1.19 16.91 20.41
N GLN A 148 -1.49 18.15 20.05
CA GLN A 148 -2.67 18.88 20.47
C GLN A 148 -3.66 19.05 19.33
N VAL A 149 -4.87 19.50 19.64
CA VAL A 149 -5.83 19.93 18.61
C VAL A 149 -5.17 20.99 17.72
N GLY A 150 -5.25 20.80 16.41
CA GLY A 150 -4.62 21.64 15.40
C GLY A 150 -3.19 21.24 15.00
N SER A 151 -2.53 20.35 15.78
CA SER A 151 -1.20 19.83 15.43
C SER A 151 -1.23 19.15 14.05
N PRO A 152 -0.21 19.34 13.20
CA PRO A 152 -0.20 18.74 11.88
C PRO A 152 -0.01 17.21 12.00
N ALA A 153 -0.78 16.45 11.22
CA ALA A 153 -0.69 15.00 11.19
C ALA A 153 0.69 14.50 10.70
N SER A 154 1.44 15.33 9.97
CA SER A 154 2.83 15.02 9.60
C SER A 154 3.78 14.94 10.80
N GLU A 155 3.50 15.68 11.90
CA GLU A 155 4.28 15.57 13.14
C GLU A 155 3.97 14.26 13.89
N LEU A 156 2.77 13.68 13.73
CA LEU A 156 2.46 12.35 14.26
C LEU A 156 3.34 11.25 13.65
N VAL A 157 3.75 11.43 12.39
CA VAL A 157 4.61 10.48 11.67
C VAL A 157 6.07 10.60 12.11
N ALA A 158 6.59 11.82 12.21
CA ALA A 158 8.04 12.07 12.35
C ALA A 158 8.45 12.88 13.59
N GLY A 159 7.58 13.76 14.09
CA GLY A 159 7.90 14.74 15.14
C GLY A 159 7.90 14.14 16.55
N PHE A 160 7.01 13.20 16.85
CA PHE A 160 6.85 12.63 18.20
C PHE A 160 7.63 11.33 18.40
N ARG A 161 8.86 11.26 17.85
CA ARG A 161 9.79 10.12 17.99
C ARG A 161 9.18 8.74 17.64
N GLY A 162 8.18 8.71 16.75
CA GLY A 162 7.48 7.48 16.36
C GLY A 162 6.59 6.88 17.44
N CYS A 163 6.24 7.65 18.48
CA CYS A 163 5.35 7.18 19.55
C CYS A 163 3.88 7.11 19.14
N PHE A 164 3.51 7.64 17.97
CA PHE A 164 2.16 7.60 17.46
C PHE A 164 2.12 6.75 16.19
N LYS A 165 1.11 5.89 16.08
CA LYS A 165 0.89 5.00 14.94
C LYS A 165 -0.53 5.19 14.41
N ARG A 166 -0.73 4.93 13.12
CA ARG A 166 -2.07 4.91 12.54
C ARG A 166 -2.87 3.77 13.15
N GLY A 167 -4.05 4.08 13.65
CA GLY A 167 -5.05 3.12 14.11
C GLY A 167 -6.04 2.78 13.01
N THR A 168 -7.10 2.06 13.38
CA THR A 168 -8.23 1.77 12.49
C THR A 168 -9.03 3.05 12.21
N PRO A 169 -9.40 3.35 10.95
CA PRO A 169 -10.28 4.48 10.67
C PRO A 169 -11.60 4.38 11.44
N ILE A 170 -12.06 5.50 11.98
CA ILE A 170 -13.28 5.57 12.81
C ILE A 170 -14.36 6.31 12.02
N ASP A 171 -15.55 5.72 11.92
CA ASP A 171 -16.74 6.41 11.40
C ASP A 171 -17.30 7.33 12.50
N VAL A 172 -17.18 8.64 12.30
CA VAL A 172 -17.67 9.64 13.24
C VAL A 172 -19.06 10.06 12.81
N GLU A 173 -20.04 9.94 13.71
CA GLU A 173 -21.43 10.30 13.44
C GLU A 173 -21.54 11.72 12.89
N GLY A 174 -22.18 11.87 11.72
CA GLY A 174 -22.35 13.15 11.02
C GLY A 174 -21.10 13.70 10.33
N ARG A 175 -19.93 13.05 10.44
CA ARG A 175 -18.68 13.47 9.77
C ARG A 175 -18.10 12.41 8.83
N GLY A 176 -18.48 11.15 8.99
CA GLY A 176 -17.99 10.02 8.20
C GLY A 176 -16.65 9.47 8.68
N ILE A 177 -16.03 8.63 7.87
CA ILE A 177 -14.77 7.94 8.21
C ILE A 177 -13.61 8.95 8.36
N ARG A 178 -12.84 8.82 9.45
CA ARG A 178 -11.65 9.64 9.74
C ARG A 178 -10.45 8.78 10.06
N ASP A 179 -9.28 9.32 9.72
CA ASP A 179 -7.99 8.75 10.07
C ASP A 179 -7.79 8.88 11.59
N ALA A 180 -7.66 7.73 12.25
CA ALA A 180 -7.35 7.65 13.67
C ALA A 180 -5.87 7.36 13.89
N TRP A 181 -5.33 7.94 14.95
CA TRP A 181 -3.98 7.70 15.44
C TRP A 181 -4.04 7.32 16.90
N GLU A 182 -3.21 6.37 17.31
CA GLU A 182 -3.09 5.97 18.71
C GLU A 182 -1.61 5.97 19.11
N MET A 183 -1.37 6.21 20.41
CA MET A 183 -0.04 6.08 20.95
C MET A 183 0.39 4.60 20.97
N ASN A 184 1.65 4.35 20.65
CA ASN A 184 2.25 3.03 20.79
C ASN A 184 2.40 2.67 22.27
N ASP A 185 2.09 1.44 22.64
CA ASP A 185 2.01 0.99 24.03
C ASP A 185 3.39 0.61 24.63
N SER A 186 4.43 1.33 24.24
CA SER A 186 5.78 1.14 24.78
C SER A 186 5.98 1.97 26.05
N THR A 187 6.75 1.46 27.00
CA THR A 187 7.05 2.18 28.25
C THR A 187 7.68 3.54 27.99
N ALA A 188 8.56 3.65 26.98
CA ALA A 188 9.18 4.92 26.60
C ALA A 188 8.15 5.97 26.18
N CYS A 189 7.18 5.60 25.35
CA CYS A 189 6.13 6.52 24.89
C CYS A 189 5.16 6.92 26.00
N ARG A 190 4.83 5.99 26.92
CA ARG A 190 3.95 6.30 28.07
C ARG A 190 4.60 7.29 29.05
N LEU A 191 5.92 7.22 29.22
CA LEU A 191 6.65 8.14 30.09
C LEU A 191 6.80 9.53 29.45
N GLU A 192 7.03 9.58 28.14
CA GLU A 192 7.19 10.83 27.39
C GLU A 192 5.85 11.57 27.20
N TYR A 193 4.77 10.82 26.95
CA TYR A 193 3.45 11.33 26.59
C TYR A 193 2.33 10.77 27.49
N PRO A 194 2.40 10.97 28.82
CA PRO A 194 1.45 10.38 29.76
C PRO A 194 -0.01 10.83 29.52
N GLY A 195 -0.22 12.06 29.02
CA GLY A 195 -1.54 12.59 28.69
C GLY A 195 -2.22 11.97 27.46
N HIS A 196 -1.49 11.13 26.70
CA HIS A 196 -2.00 10.47 25.50
C HIS A 196 -2.21 8.96 25.68
N VAL A 197 -1.99 8.43 26.88
CA VAL A 197 -2.26 7.04 27.23
C VAL A 197 -3.76 6.76 27.10
N GLY A 198 -4.13 5.76 26.29
CA GLY A 198 -5.53 5.39 26.11
C GLY A 198 -6.35 6.41 25.31
N THR A 199 -5.70 7.34 24.61
CA THR A 199 -6.33 8.36 23.80
C THR A 199 -6.16 8.06 22.30
N VAL A 200 -7.22 8.29 21.54
CA VAL A 200 -7.24 8.23 20.08
C VAL A 200 -7.29 9.66 19.55
N LEU A 201 -6.40 9.97 18.61
CA LEU A 201 -6.37 11.25 17.92
C LEU A 201 -7.05 11.09 16.57
N LEU A 202 -8.10 11.87 16.34
CA LEU A 202 -8.75 11.93 15.04
C LEU A 202 -8.11 13.03 14.23
N THR A 203 -7.83 12.73 12.96
CA THR A 203 -7.26 13.71 12.03
C THR A 203 -8.22 14.05 10.90
N GLU A 204 -8.27 15.33 10.56
CA GLU A 204 -9.04 15.87 9.45
C GLU A 204 -8.19 16.90 8.71
N GLN A 205 -8.18 16.82 7.38
CA GLN A 205 -7.39 17.74 6.52
C GLN A 205 -5.90 17.81 6.91
N GLY A 206 -5.33 16.71 7.40
CA GLY A 206 -3.93 16.64 7.80
C GLY A 206 -3.60 17.33 9.12
N ARG A 207 -4.59 17.58 9.99
CA ARG A 207 -4.41 18.10 11.35
C ARG A 207 -5.17 17.26 12.36
N VAL A 208 -4.74 17.27 13.61
CA VAL A 208 -5.47 16.71 14.74
C VAL A 208 -6.75 17.52 14.94
N LEU A 209 -7.89 16.90 14.70
CA LEU A 209 -9.20 17.51 14.92
C LEU A 209 -9.56 17.46 16.40
N MET A 210 -9.41 16.30 17.02
CA MET A 210 -9.78 16.08 18.41
C MET A 210 -9.08 14.87 19.01
N LEU A 211 -8.99 14.87 20.33
CA LEU A 211 -8.50 13.77 21.14
C LEU A 211 -9.68 13.16 21.88
N LEU A 212 -9.86 11.84 21.74
CA LEU A 212 -10.95 11.09 22.34
C LEU A 212 -10.37 9.99 23.21
N PRO A 213 -10.87 9.76 24.44
CA PRO A 213 -10.48 8.56 25.16
C PRO A 213 -11.00 7.34 24.39
N LYS A 214 -10.20 6.27 24.36
CA LYS A 214 -10.52 5.03 23.62
C LYS A 214 -11.83 4.41 24.12
N SER A 215 -12.22 4.65 25.37
CA SER A 215 -13.50 4.26 25.95
C SER A 215 -14.72 4.94 25.30
N SER A 216 -14.54 6.07 24.61
CA SER A 216 -15.60 6.75 23.87
C SER A 216 -15.80 6.22 22.45
N VAL A 217 -14.98 5.26 22.01
CA VAL A 217 -15.08 4.65 20.68
C VAL A 217 -15.86 3.35 20.79
N THR A 218 -17.06 3.32 20.22
CA THR A 218 -17.88 2.11 20.10
C THR A 218 -17.61 1.40 18.78
N THR A 219 -17.29 0.11 18.84
CA THR A 219 -17.22 -0.74 17.65
C THR A 219 -18.64 -1.13 17.24
N VAL A 220 -19.15 -0.56 16.15
CA VAL A 220 -20.42 -0.97 15.56
C VAL A 220 -20.12 -1.96 14.45
N THR A 221 -20.50 -3.23 14.65
CA THR A 221 -20.46 -4.25 13.59
C THR A 221 -21.56 -3.91 12.58
N ARG A 222 -21.22 -3.28 11.46
CA ARG A 222 -22.14 -3.18 10.32
C ARG A 222 -22.20 -4.56 9.65
N THR A 223 -23.26 -5.31 9.91
CA THR A 223 -23.64 -6.45 9.08
C THR A 223 -23.94 -5.92 7.67
N LEU A 224 -23.01 -6.15 6.75
CA LEU A 224 -23.33 -6.10 5.32
C LEU A 224 -24.37 -7.19 5.08
N ASP A 225 -25.58 -6.80 4.68
CA ASP A 225 -26.54 -7.71 4.03
C ASP A 225 -25.92 -8.19 2.71
N ALA A 226 -24.99 -9.13 2.81
CA ALA A 226 -24.45 -9.90 1.71
C ALA A 226 -25.00 -11.31 1.85
N GLY A 227 -25.63 -11.77 0.77
CA GLY A 227 -26.40 -13.01 0.72
C GLY A 227 -25.68 -14.24 1.27
N THR A 228 -26.53 -15.18 1.67
CA THR A 228 -26.28 -16.55 2.12
C THR A 228 -24.96 -17.13 1.61
N THR A 229 -23.96 -17.23 2.50
CA THR A 229 -22.90 -18.22 2.34
C THR A 229 -23.46 -19.56 2.82
N PRO A 230 -23.37 -20.65 2.05
CA PRO A 230 -23.71 -21.96 2.58
C PRO A 230 -22.71 -22.30 3.69
N PRO A 231 -23.15 -22.94 4.79
CA PRO A 231 -22.25 -23.31 5.86
C PRO A 231 -21.14 -24.20 5.32
N ALA A 232 -19.91 -23.84 5.66
CA ALA A 232 -18.74 -24.67 5.43
C ALA A 232 -19.05 -26.09 5.93
N ALA A 233 -18.88 -27.07 5.05
CA ALA A 233 -18.92 -28.47 5.41
C ALA A 233 -17.80 -28.73 6.42
N THR A 234 -18.16 -28.75 7.70
CA THR A 234 -17.50 -29.57 8.69
C THR A 234 -17.90 -31.01 8.39
N ASP A 235 -17.00 -31.75 7.74
CA ASP A 235 -16.95 -33.18 8.00
C ASP A 235 -15.54 -33.54 8.46
N ALA A 236 -15.49 -33.89 9.74
CA ALA A 236 -14.36 -34.43 10.44
C ALA A 236 -14.51 -35.95 10.42
N GLY A 237 -13.56 -36.62 9.78
CA GLY A 237 -13.12 -37.99 10.10
C GLY A 237 -14.18 -39.10 10.21
N ARG A 238 -14.14 -40.01 9.24
CA ARG A 238 -13.97 -41.45 9.51
C ARG A 238 -13.35 -42.18 8.34
#